data_AF-A0A7J9HCM9-F1
#
_entry.id   AF-A0A7J9HCM9-F1
#
_cell.length_a   1.000
_cell.length_b   1.000
_cell.length_c   1.000
_cell.angle_alpha   90.00
_cell.angle_beta   90.00
_cell.angle_gamma   90.00
#
_symmetry.space_group_name_H-M   'P 1'
#
loop_
_entity.id
_entity.type
_entity.pdbx_description
1 polymer ?
#
loop_
_entity_poly.entity_id
_entity_poly.type
_entity_poly.pdbx_seq_one_letter_code
_entity_poly.pdbx_strand_id
1 'polypeptide(L)' 'MGEAEIDIQPLITSATSYGNPEMFGNMQIGKWLKSHDNALMEDSIVNIIDGKVKQDVPLKLQNVECGELYLELEWLPLDQ' A
#
# COMPACT_ATOMS: atom_id res chain seq x y z
N MET A 1 14.26 18.19 -2.35
CA MET A 1 12.99 18.07 -1.61
C MET A 1 12.73 16.59 -1.36
N GLY A 2 13.70 15.93 -0.69
CA GLY A 2 13.67 14.52 -0.30
C GLY A 2 13.35 13.47 -1.37
N GLU A 3 13.39 12.21 -0.96
CA GLU A 3 12.99 11.06 -1.79
C GLU A 3 12.47 9.90 -0.93
N ALA A 4 11.67 9.02 -1.51
CA ALA A 4 11.19 7.79 -0.88
C ALA A 4 10.91 6.74 -1.97
N GLU A 5 11.15 5.47 -1.65
CA GLU A 5 10.82 4.34 -2.51
C GLU A 5 9.63 3.57 -1.92
N ILE A 6 8.84 2.95 -2.80
CA ILE A 6 7.64 2.19 -2.43
C ILE A 6 7.80 0.76 -2.95
N ASP A 7 7.63 -0.22 -2.08
CA ASP A 7 7.48 -1.61 -2.49
C ASP A 7 6.01 -1.90 -2.83
N ILE A 8 5.75 -2.21 -4.10
CA ILE A 8 4.41 -2.55 -4.61
C ILE A 8 4.10 -4.06 -4.52
N GLN A 9 5.09 -4.91 -4.19
CA GLN A 9 4.89 -6.36 -4.11
C GLN A 9 3.80 -6.77 -3.10
N PRO A 10 3.66 -6.14 -1.91
CA PRO A 10 2.57 -6.44 -0.98
C PRO A 10 1.18 -6.20 -1.59
N LEU A 11 1.00 -5.11 -2.34
CA LEU A 11 -0.26 -4.82 -3.05
C LEU A 11 -0.58 -5.91 -4.06
N ILE A 12 0.38 -6.22 -4.94
CA ILE A 12 0.21 -7.17 -6.05
C ILE A 12 -0.11 -8.57 -5.51
N THR A 13 0.65 -9.01 -4.50
CA THR A 13 0.49 -10.34 -3.90
C THR A 13 -0.88 -10.47 -3.25
N SER A 14 -1.30 -9.45 -2.49
CA SER A 14 -2.63 -9.43 -1.87
C SER A 14 -3.75 -9.38 -2.91
N ALA A 15 -3.68 -8.50 -3.91
CA ALA A 15 -4.70 -8.41 -4.96
C ALA A 15 -4.85 -9.74 -5.73
N THR A 16 -3.72 -10.35 -6.12
CA THR A 16 -3.71 -11.62 -6.86
C THR A 16 -4.26 -12.78 -6.02
N SER A 17 -4.01 -12.79 -4.70
CA SER A 17 -4.47 -13.88 -3.82
C SER A 17 -5.98 -13.87 -3.59
N TYR A 18 -6.61 -12.70 -3.65
CA TYR A 18 -8.05 -12.54 -3.38
C TYR A 18 -8.90 -12.53 -4.66
N GLY A 19 -8.29 -12.31 -5.83
CA GLY A 19 -8.96 -12.46 -7.12
C GLY A 19 -10.04 -11.40 -7.33
N ASN A 20 -11.31 -11.74 -7.05
CA ASN A 20 -12.44 -10.81 -7.15
C ASN A 20 -12.74 -10.15 -5.79
N PRO A 21 -12.25 -8.91 -5.54
CA PRO A 21 -12.47 -8.22 -4.27
C PRO A 21 -13.94 -7.88 -3.98
N GLU A 22 -14.80 -7.77 -4.99
CA GLU A 22 -16.24 -7.47 -4.79
C GLU A 22 -16.99 -8.59 -4.03
N MET A 23 -16.41 -9.79 -3.97
CA MET A 23 -16.98 -10.92 -3.22
C MET A 23 -16.72 -10.85 -1.71
N PHE A 24 -15.87 -9.92 -1.26
CA PHE A 24 -15.46 -9.82 0.14
C PHE A 24 -15.97 -8.52 0.77
N GLY A 25 -16.28 -8.58 2.07
CA GLY A 25 -16.52 -7.38 2.86
C GLY A 25 -15.22 -6.65 3.19
N ASN A 26 -15.34 -5.47 3.80
CA ASN A 26 -14.16 -4.68 4.16
C ASN A 26 -13.26 -5.44 5.12
N MET A 27 -12.00 -5.68 4.73
CA MET A 27 -11.05 -6.46 5.52
C MET A 27 -9.60 -6.16 5.15
N GLN A 28 -8.70 -6.39 6.10
CA GLN A 28 -7.27 -6.37 5.86
C GLN A 28 -6.83 -7.67 5.17
N ILE A 29 -6.10 -7.54 4.07
CA ILE A 29 -5.66 -8.67 3.23
C ILE A 29 -4.14 -8.76 3.06
N GLY A 30 -3.40 -7.76 3.57
CA GLY A 30 -1.95 -7.73 3.51
C GLY A 30 -1.36 -6.54 4.24
N LYS A 31 -0.03 -6.46 4.23
CA LYS A 31 0.71 -5.29 4.71
C LYS A 31 2.15 -5.26 4.19
N TRP A 32 2.67 -4.05 4.03
CA TRP A 32 4.09 -3.77 3.93
C TRP A 32 4.60 -3.32 5.32
N LEU A 33 5.44 -4.15 5.93
CA LEU A 33 5.94 -3.91 7.28
C LEU A 33 6.88 -2.72 7.31
N LYS A 34 6.69 -1.82 8.28
CA LYS A 34 7.67 -0.78 8.55
C LYS A 34 8.95 -1.40 9.10
N SER A 35 10.08 -1.01 8.53
CA SER A 35 11.39 -1.53 8.91
C SER A 35 12.41 -0.40 8.97
N HIS A 36 13.70 -0.73 9.08
CA HIS A 36 14.79 0.25 9.14
C HIS A 36 15.34 0.58 7.75
N ASP A 37 15.01 -0.24 6.76
CA ASP A 37 15.47 -0.20 5.38
C ASP A 37 14.40 0.31 4.41
N ASN A 38 13.24 0.75 4.89
CA ASN A 38 12.22 1.41 4.08
C ASN A 38 11.83 2.78 4.62
N ALA A 39 11.13 3.55 3.78
CA ALA A 39 10.71 4.92 4.07
C ALA A 39 9.39 5.01 4.85
N LEU A 40 8.83 3.88 5.30
CA LEU A 40 7.54 3.86 5.99
C LEU A 40 7.61 4.51 7.37
N MET A 41 6.59 5.32 7.69
CA MET A 41 6.40 5.86 9.04
C MET A 41 5.72 4.85 9.98
N GLU A 42 4.86 4.00 9.41
CA GLU A 42 4.11 2.94 10.08
C GLU A 42 3.82 1.80 9.09
N ASP A 43 3.35 0.65 9.59
CA ASP A 43 2.96 -0.48 8.73
C ASP A 43 1.94 0.00 7.70
N SER A 44 2.24 -0.22 6.42
CA SER A 44 1.34 0.13 5.33
C SER A 44 0.38 -1.03 5.08
N ILE A 45 -0.91 -0.79 5.25
CA ILE A 45 -1.93 -1.84 5.27
C ILE A 45 -2.59 -1.97 3.90
N VAL A 46 -2.74 -3.20 3.42
CA VAL A 46 -3.53 -3.50 2.22
C VAL A 46 -4.91 -4.00 2.65
N ASN A 47 -5.97 -3.33 2.19
CA ASN A 47 -7.35 -3.62 2.52
C ASN A 47 -8.19 -3.86 1.27
N ILE A 48 -9.25 -4.66 1.43
CA ILE A 48 -10.43 -4.57 0.57
C ILE A 48 -11.36 -3.54 1.21
N ILE A 49 -11.75 -2.52 0.46
CA ILE A 49 -12.73 -1.51 0.88
C ILE A 49 -13.67 -1.27 -0.29
N ASP A 50 -14.97 -1.48 -0.08
CA ASP A 50 -16.02 -1.28 -1.09
C ASP A 50 -15.71 -2.01 -2.41
N GLY A 51 -15.28 -3.28 -2.30
CA GLY A 51 -14.93 -4.11 -3.44
C GLY A 51 -13.62 -3.73 -4.15
N LYS A 52 -12.79 -2.85 -3.58
CA LYS A 52 -11.52 -2.42 -4.16
C LYS A 52 -10.35 -2.79 -3.28
N VAL A 53 -9.24 -3.21 -3.89
CA VAL A 53 -7.99 -3.44 -3.17
C VAL A 53 -7.22 -2.13 -3.11
N LYS A 54 -7.00 -1.63 -1.89
CA LYS A 54 -6.34 -0.36 -1.59
C LYS A 54 -5.21 -0.52 -0.59
N GLN A 55 -4.18 0.31 -0.69
CA GLN A 55 -3.07 0.36 0.26
C GLN A 55 -2.73 1.80 0.65
N ASP A 56 -2.74 2.08 1.95
CA ASP A 56 -2.27 3.35 2.49
C ASP A 56 -0.76 3.30 2.69
N VAL A 57 -0.02 4.28 2.16
CA VAL A 57 1.45 4.32 2.16
C VAL A 57 1.95 5.62 2.80
N PRO A 58 2.13 5.63 4.14
CA PRO A 58 2.69 6.77 4.87
C PRO A 58 4.22 6.75 4.82
N LEU A 59 4.81 7.76 4.20
CA LEU A 59 6.24 7.85 3.91
C LEU A 59 6.89 9.06 4.60
N LYS A 60 8.10 8.83 5.13
CA LYS A 60 9.02 9.90 5.54
C LYS A 60 10.09 10.06 4.46
N LEU A 61 10.23 11.27 3.94
CA LEU A 61 11.23 11.56 2.93
C LEU A 61 12.65 11.45 3.51
N GLN A 62 13.52 10.80 2.74
CA GLN A 62 14.95 10.65 3.02
C GLN A 62 15.73 11.80 2.36
N ASN A 63 16.99 11.99 2.76
CA ASN A 63 17.88 13.00 2.18
C ASN A 63 17.32 14.44 2.21
N VAL A 64 16.54 14.75 3.27
CA VAL A 64 15.96 16.06 3.55
C VAL A 64 15.77 16.25 5.05
N GLU A 65 15.76 17.50 5.54
CA GLU A 65 15.59 17.82 6.95
C GLU A 65 14.18 17.49 7.47
N CYS A 66 13.17 17.68 6.62
CA CYS A 66 11.77 17.41 6.92
C CYS A 66 11.00 17.11 5.63
N GLY A 67 9.91 16.35 5.77
CA GLY A 67 9.05 16.00 4.65
C GLY A 67 8.37 14.65 4.88
N GLU A 68 7.05 14.65 4.77
CA GLU A 68 6.21 13.48 4.90
C GLU A 68 5.25 13.46 3.71
N LEU A 69 4.91 12.26 3.24
CA LEU A 69 4.00 12.05 2.13
C LEU A 69 3.02 10.93 2.51
N TYR A 70 1.74 11.18 2.30
CA TYR A 70 0.69 10.19 2.50
C TYR A 70 0.05 9.88 1.15
N LEU A 71 0.12 8.61 0.75
CA LEU A 71 -0.41 8.13 -0.53
C LEU A 71 -1.44 7.03 -0.30
N GLU A 72 -2.39 6.90 -1.23
CA GLU A 72 -3.26 5.73 -1.37
C GLU A 72 -2.98 5.11 -2.74
N LEU A 73 -2.75 3.80 -2.78
CA LEU A 73 -2.64 3.03 -4.01
C LEU A 73 -3.89 2.18 -4.19
N GLU A 74 -4.46 2.17 -5.41
CA GLU A 74 -5.58 1.30 -5.79
C GLU A 74 -5.12 0.33 -6.86
N TRP A 75 -5.41 -0.97 -6.68
CA TRP A 75 -5.17 -1.99 -7.70
C TRP A 75 -6.32 -2.00 -8.72
N LEU A 76 -5.97 -1.96 -10.00
CA LEU A 76 -6.91 -2.06 -11.11
C LEU A 76 -6.61 -3.31 -11.95
N PRO A 77 -7.52 -4.30 -12.02
CA PRO A 77 -7.38 -5.43 -12.94
C PRO A 77 -7.45 -4.96 -14.40
N LEU A 78 -6.71 -5.62 -15.30
CA LEU A 78 -6.62 -5.25 -16.71
C LEU A 78 -7.79 -5.79 -17.56
N ASP A 79 -8.47 -6.81 -17.04
CA ASP A 79 -9.62 -7.48 -17.60
C ASP A 79 -10.91 -6.89 -17.04
N GLN A 80 -11.37 -5.81 -17.67
CA GLN A 80 -12.75 -5.32 -17.56
C GLN A 80 -13.51 -5.50 -18.88
#